data_AF-A3XAV7-F1
#
_entry.id   AF-A3XAV7-F1
#
_cell.length_a   1.000
_cell.length_b   1.000
_cell.length_c   1.000
_cell.angle_alpha   90.00
_cell.angle_beta   90.00
_cell.angle_gamma   90.00
#
_symmetry.space_group_name_H-M   'P 1'
#
loop_
_entity.id
_entity.type
_entity.pdbx_description
1 polymer ?
#
loop_
_entity_poly.entity_id
_entity_poly.type
_entity_poly.pdbx_seq_one_letter_code
_entity_poly.pdbx_strand_id
1 'polypeptide(L)'
;MKRFFATAVLSLFAFQSSVNAAELTRSEIRVLAYAGDYASLESKLSAERAQPLVESEDFFKLRRLMSVFEASDPRMVSFVERWVDAEPSSAFAHSARSFSLSLGAWDIRGEAYAKYVHPQALAVHHNMIQQAIAHARRALELDADFIPASDALLNQSVTSRDKTEILETLDRVMIQQPNWGSLRRSLGMAHQGYGGTAAMIEQLCQSYAPLIPSAGPDMLFRCRYFGLKRYYFSKSYDLRQTMQAAAAKDPEFDLSRAIRMTDQSDSHNRTDEDIAFARETILEQAWWRPQVVQNFDMAFKTRLGGRSLEEEIAVLKIDEVKEGLRHDPFNQSLMKLAESWVRYQIKNRSTEYAPAALYDLQEQLAVDFAFRRLIASPFSGQNWEQVAKHKFGNDSPLNIFLGDQFLVNGIVYSGFEDHALYRFMARKAKQWYRFRGVVRLHDHKGDRPEKGDATHLDRSELLHCPFLRAYLRLEQVCAENGGRGYCAEEDFASFAPQLKTAQADQNCDFLNGLSPEDLAFQPVEVDLSYDPQAHWPAVE
;
A
#
# COMPACT_ATOMS: atom_id res chain seq x y z
N MET A 1 -42.86 -49.68 -65.35
CA MET A 1 -42.49 -49.60 -63.92
C MET A 1 -41.08 -49.07 -63.81
N LYS A 2 -40.94 -47.88 -63.20
CA LYS A 2 -39.78 -47.23 -62.56
C LYS A 2 -38.35 -47.64 -62.96
N ARG A 3 -37.54 -46.64 -63.36
CA ARG A 3 -36.25 -46.27 -62.71
C ARG A 3 -35.81 -44.88 -63.20
N PHE A 4 -35.79 -43.91 -62.29
CA PHE A 4 -35.07 -42.64 -62.43
C PHE A 4 -33.98 -42.63 -61.36
N PHE A 5 -32.74 -42.37 -61.78
CA PHE A 5 -31.62 -42.00 -60.94
C PHE A 5 -31.67 -40.48 -60.73
N ALA A 6 -31.60 -40.02 -59.49
CA ALA A 6 -31.30 -38.64 -59.15
C ALA A 6 -30.30 -38.61 -57.99
N THR A 7 -29.13 -38.08 -58.29
CA THR A 7 -27.98 -37.86 -57.42
C THR A 7 -28.29 -36.69 -56.47
N ALA A 8 -28.23 -36.92 -55.16
CA ALA A 8 -28.34 -35.87 -54.15
C ALA A 8 -26.95 -35.41 -53.69
N VAL A 9 -26.63 -34.15 -53.95
CA VAL A 9 -25.47 -33.43 -53.40
C VAL A 9 -25.78 -33.11 -51.94
N LEU A 10 -25.07 -33.73 -51.01
CA LEU A 10 -25.11 -33.38 -49.58
C LEU A 10 -24.27 -32.13 -49.36
N SER A 11 -24.93 -30.99 -49.22
CA SER A 11 -24.35 -29.76 -48.67
C SER A 11 -24.08 -29.96 -47.17
N LEU A 12 -22.82 -30.16 -46.79
CA LEU A 12 -22.36 -29.98 -45.41
C LEU A 12 -22.49 -28.50 -45.05
N PHE A 13 -23.62 -28.12 -44.43
CA PHE A 13 -23.67 -26.92 -43.61
C PHE A 13 -22.87 -27.21 -42.35
N ALA A 14 -21.63 -26.73 -42.31
CA ALA A 14 -20.90 -26.54 -41.07
C ALA A 14 -21.69 -25.51 -40.24
N PHE A 15 -22.50 -26.00 -39.30
CA PHE A 15 -22.91 -25.21 -38.16
C PHE A 15 -21.63 -24.87 -37.38
N GLN A 16 -21.00 -23.74 -37.71
CA GLN A 16 -20.12 -23.06 -36.79
C GLN A 16 -20.99 -22.71 -35.58
N SER A 17 -20.95 -23.57 -34.57
CA SER A 17 -21.34 -23.20 -33.23
C SER A 17 -20.41 -22.04 -32.88
N SER A 18 -20.92 -20.81 -32.93
CA SER A 18 -20.32 -19.69 -32.24
C SER A 18 -20.35 -20.04 -30.76
N VAL A 19 -19.35 -20.79 -30.34
CA VAL A 19 -18.91 -20.82 -28.95
C VAL A 19 -18.57 -19.36 -28.70
N ASN A 20 -19.49 -18.62 -28.06
CA ASN A 20 -19.13 -17.40 -27.37
C ASN A 20 -18.03 -17.82 -26.40
N ALA A 21 -16.77 -17.64 -26.80
CA ALA A 21 -15.64 -17.81 -25.92
C ALA A 21 -15.96 -16.94 -24.71
N ALA A 22 -16.06 -17.56 -23.53
CA ALA A 22 -16.31 -16.82 -22.31
C ALA A 22 -15.29 -15.68 -22.24
N GLU A 23 -15.80 -14.46 -22.01
CA GLU A 23 -14.98 -13.26 -21.88
C GLU A 23 -13.89 -13.49 -20.83
N LEU A 24 -12.65 -13.12 -21.16
CA LEU A 24 -11.54 -13.33 -20.23
C LEU A 24 -11.81 -12.55 -18.94
N THR A 25 -11.75 -13.24 -17.80
CA THR A 25 -11.93 -12.61 -16.49
C THR A 25 -10.63 -12.51 -15.72
N ARG A 26 -10.58 -11.60 -14.74
CA ARG A 26 -9.44 -11.49 -13.81
C ARG A 26 -9.16 -12.79 -13.04
N SER A 27 -10.22 -13.51 -12.67
CA SER A 27 -10.08 -14.81 -11.96
C SER A 27 -9.42 -15.84 -12.87
N GLU A 28 -9.85 -15.90 -14.14
CA GLU A 28 -9.25 -16.80 -15.12
C GLU A 28 -7.77 -16.46 -15.38
N ILE A 29 -7.40 -15.17 -15.47
CA ILE A 29 -5.99 -14.77 -15.56
C ILE A 29 -5.18 -15.32 -14.39
N ARG A 30 -5.70 -15.24 -13.15
CA ARG A 30 -5.01 -15.78 -11.97
C ARG A 30 -4.86 -17.29 -12.03
N VAL A 31 -5.91 -18.01 -12.45
CA VAL A 31 -5.86 -19.47 -12.60
C VAL A 31 -4.78 -19.87 -13.60
N LEU A 32 -4.73 -19.22 -14.76
CA LEU A 32 -3.70 -19.47 -15.78
C LEU A 32 -2.29 -19.11 -15.27
N ALA A 33 -2.16 -17.97 -14.59
CA ALA A 33 -0.89 -17.51 -14.02
C ALA A 33 -0.35 -18.49 -12.96
N TYR A 34 -1.19 -18.94 -12.02
CA TYR A 34 -0.77 -19.89 -11.00
C TYR A 34 -0.49 -21.30 -11.54
N ALA A 35 -1.10 -21.66 -12.67
CA ALA A 35 -0.79 -22.89 -13.39
C ALA A 35 0.49 -22.79 -14.25
N GLY A 36 1.03 -21.58 -14.45
CA GLY A 36 2.16 -21.36 -15.36
C GLY A 36 1.81 -21.53 -16.84
N ASP A 37 0.53 -21.39 -17.20
CA ASP A 37 0.04 -21.56 -18.58
C ASP A 37 0.17 -20.26 -19.37
N TYR A 38 1.40 -19.94 -19.78
CA TYR A 38 1.71 -18.75 -20.56
C TYR A 38 0.96 -18.74 -21.89
N ALA A 39 0.94 -19.88 -22.61
CA ALA A 39 0.38 -19.98 -23.95
C ALA A 39 -1.13 -19.68 -23.99
N SER A 40 -1.90 -20.23 -23.05
CA SER A 40 -3.33 -19.95 -22.96
C SER A 40 -3.60 -18.50 -22.57
N LEU A 41 -2.80 -17.94 -21.66
CA LEU A 41 -2.93 -16.55 -21.23
C LEU A 41 -2.63 -15.58 -22.39
N GLU A 42 -1.53 -15.79 -23.11
CA GLU A 42 -1.12 -15.04 -24.30
C GLU A 42 -2.22 -15.03 -25.37
N SER A 43 -2.76 -16.21 -25.68
CA SER A 43 -3.83 -16.37 -26.67
C SER A 43 -5.08 -15.60 -26.29
N LYS A 44 -5.51 -15.68 -25.02
CA LYS A 44 -6.70 -14.98 -24.52
C LYS A 44 -6.50 -13.48 -24.46
N LEU A 45 -5.35 -12.99 -23.99
CA LEU A 45 -5.04 -11.55 -23.98
C LEU A 45 -4.92 -10.99 -25.40
N SER A 46 -4.36 -11.76 -26.34
CA SER A 46 -4.31 -11.39 -27.76
C SER A 46 -5.71 -11.27 -28.35
N ALA A 47 -6.63 -12.18 -28.00
CA ALA A 47 -8.03 -12.11 -28.43
C ALA A 47 -8.75 -10.87 -27.90
N GLU A 48 -8.54 -10.49 -26.63
CA GLU A 48 -9.09 -9.25 -26.07
C GLU A 48 -8.46 -8.00 -26.71
N ARG A 49 -7.14 -8.01 -26.95
CA ARG A 49 -6.42 -6.91 -27.61
C ARG A 49 -6.83 -6.68 -29.07
N ALA A 50 -7.25 -7.75 -29.76
CA ALA A 50 -7.70 -7.69 -31.15
C ALA A 50 -9.11 -7.08 -31.30
N GLN A 51 -9.86 -6.92 -30.20
CA GLN A 51 -11.17 -6.25 -30.23
C GLN A 51 -10.97 -4.75 -30.52
N PRO A 52 -11.81 -4.16 -31.39
CA PRO A 52 -11.77 -2.72 -31.64
C PRO A 52 -11.98 -1.92 -30.35
N LEU A 53 -11.13 -0.94 -30.10
CA LEU A 53 -11.28 0.01 -28.99
C LEU A 53 -12.08 1.22 -29.50
N VAL A 54 -13.41 1.14 -29.46
CA VAL A 54 -14.31 2.14 -30.05
C VAL A 54 -14.89 3.06 -28.99
N GLU A 55 -15.22 2.51 -27.83
CA GLU A 55 -15.84 3.23 -26.73
C GLU A 55 -14.88 3.38 -25.54
N SER A 56 -15.16 4.34 -24.67
CA SER A 56 -14.35 4.55 -23.47
C SER A 56 -14.27 3.29 -22.59
N GLU A 57 -15.31 2.46 -22.59
CA GLU A 57 -15.41 1.22 -21.81
C GLU A 57 -14.41 0.16 -22.27
N ASP A 58 -14.12 0.07 -23.57
CA ASP A 58 -13.19 -0.91 -24.14
C ASP A 58 -11.77 -0.72 -23.58
N PHE A 59 -11.34 0.53 -23.44
CA PHE A 59 -10.06 0.85 -22.83
C PHE A 59 -10.01 0.52 -21.33
N PHE A 60 -11.15 0.58 -20.63
CA PHE A 60 -11.21 0.21 -19.21
C PHE A 60 -11.12 -1.30 -19.01
N LYS A 61 -11.74 -2.08 -19.89
CA LYS A 61 -11.72 -3.55 -19.83
C LYS A 61 -10.29 -4.09 -19.88
N LEU A 62 -9.51 -3.73 -20.90
CA LEU A 62 -8.14 -4.25 -21.05
C LEU A 62 -7.22 -3.81 -19.90
N ARG A 63 -7.36 -2.57 -19.42
CA ARG A 63 -6.66 -2.10 -18.21
C ARG A 63 -7.02 -2.92 -16.98
N ARG A 64 -8.29 -3.23 -16.79
CA ARG A 64 -8.79 -4.03 -15.66
C ARG A 64 -8.28 -5.46 -15.69
N LEU A 65 -8.08 -6.04 -16.87
CA LEU A 65 -7.46 -7.36 -17.02
C LEU A 65 -5.98 -7.30 -16.65
N MET A 66 -5.24 -6.33 -17.18
CA MET A 66 -3.82 -6.18 -16.88
C MET A 66 -3.53 -5.78 -15.43
N SER A 67 -4.48 -5.13 -14.72
CA SER A 67 -4.28 -4.78 -13.31
C SER A 67 -4.25 -5.99 -12.37
N VAL A 68 -4.49 -7.22 -12.85
CA VAL A 68 -4.28 -8.46 -12.08
C VAL A 68 -2.80 -8.65 -11.71
N PHE A 69 -1.89 -8.13 -12.53
CA PHE A 69 -0.44 -8.24 -12.31
C PHE A 69 0.11 -7.15 -11.38
N GLU A 70 -0.71 -6.16 -11.00
CA GLU A 70 -0.46 -5.25 -9.87
C GLU A 70 -0.78 -5.98 -8.56
N ALA A 71 0.02 -7.00 -8.23
CA ALA A 71 -0.18 -7.82 -7.03
C ALA A 71 1.15 -8.08 -6.30
N SER A 72 1.08 -8.17 -4.97
CA SER A 72 2.22 -8.49 -4.09
C SER A 72 2.43 -9.99 -3.86
N ASP A 73 1.54 -10.86 -4.37
CA ASP A 73 1.64 -12.32 -4.19
C ASP A 73 2.93 -12.88 -4.83
N PRO A 74 3.82 -13.55 -4.08
CA PRO A 74 5.07 -14.10 -4.60
C PRO A 74 4.87 -15.05 -5.79
N ARG A 75 3.74 -15.77 -5.84
CA ARG A 75 3.42 -16.65 -6.98
C ARG A 75 3.18 -15.84 -8.24
N MET A 76 2.47 -14.71 -8.14
CA MET A 76 2.21 -13.83 -9.28
C MET A 76 3.48 -13.10 -9.71
N VAL A 77 4.25 -12.55 -8.76
CA VAL A 77 5.54 -11.91 -9.04
C VAL A 77 6.47 -12.87 -9.78
N SER A 78 6.61 -14.09 -9.27
CA SER A 78 7.46 -15.13 -9.86
C SER A 78 6.93 -15.64 -11.20
N PHE A 79 5.60 -15.72 -11.38
CA PHE A 79 4.99 -16.02 -12.68
C PHE A 79 5.36 -14.96 -13.72
N VAL A 80 5.17 -13.67 -13.40
CA VAL A 80 5.43 -12.57 -14.35
C VAL A 80 6.92 -12.51 -14.74
N GLU A 81 7.82 -12.79 -13.80
CA GLU A 81 9.27 -12.92 -14.08
C GLU A 81 9.54 -14.02 -15.11
N ARG A 82 9.07 -15.25 -14.83
CA ARG A 82 9.26 -16.38 -15.73
C ARG A 82 8.52 -16.22 -17.07
N TRP A 83 7.40 -15.50 -17.07
CA TRP A 83 6.63 -15.23 -18.29
C TRP A 83 7.43 -14.37 -19.26
N VAL A 84 8.14 -13.34 -18.78
CA VAL A 84 9.04 -12.54 -19.61
C VAL A 84 10.18 -13.39 -20.20
N ASP A 85 10.73 -14.31 -19.41
CA ASP A 85 11.80 -15.21 -19.88
C ASP A 85 11.29 -16.22 -20.92
N ALA A 86 10.08 -16.74 -20.74
CA ALA A 86 9.45 -17.71 -21.64
C ALA A 86 8.96 -17.06 -22.94
N GLU A 87 8.41 -15.86 -22.85
CA GLU A 87 7.78 -15.11 -23.95
C GLU A 87 8.41 -13.71 -24.11
N PRO A 88 9.70 -13.59 -24.47
CA PRO A 88 10.43 -12.32 -24.52
C PRO A 88 9.95 -11.36 -25.64
N SER A 89 9.06 -11.82 -26.52
CA SER A 89 8.38 -11.02 -27.54
C SER A 89 6.95 -10.63 -27.16
N SER A 90 6.52 -10.91 -25.93
CA SER A 90 5.19 -10.56 -25.45
C SER A 90 5.12 -9.14 -24.89
N ALA A 91 4.33 -8.29 -25.52
CA ALA A 91 3.99 -6.98 -24.97
C ALA A 91 3.19 -7.09 -23.65
N PHE A 92 2.41 -8.18 -23.47
CA PHE A 92 1.65 -8.43 -22.26
C PHE A 92 2.57 -8.77 -21.07
N ALA A 93 3.51 -9.69 -21.26
CA ALA A 93 4.46 -10.09 -20.22
C ALA A 93 5.28 -8.90 -19.73
N HIS A 94 5.82 -8.11 -20.67
CA HIS A 94 6.57 -6.91 -20.33
C HIS A 94 5.72 -5.83 -19.64
N SER A 95 4.48 -5.62 -20.06
CA SER A 95 3.57 -4.70 -19.37
C SER A 95 3.24 -5.18 -17.95
N ALA A 96 2.94 -6.46 -17.78
CA ALA A 96 2.71 -7.09 -16.48
C ALA A 96 3.93 -6.92 -15.55
N ARG A 97 5.14 -7.12 -16.08
CA ARG A 97 6.38 -6.94 -15.32
C ARG A 97 6.59 -5.49 -14.90
N SER A 98 6.29 -4.53 -15.78
CA SER A 98 6.33 -3.12 -15.43
C SER A 98 5.35 -2.78 -14.29
N PHE A 99 4.12 -3.31 -14.34
CA PHE A 99 3.13 -3.07 -13.29
C PHE A 99 3.54 -3.68 -11.95
N SER A 100 3.98 -4.95 -11.96
CA SER A 100 4.45 -5.65 -10.76
C SER A 100 5.63 -4.93 -10.09
N LEU A 101 6.65 -4.53 -10.87
CA LEU A 101 7.79 -3.77 -10.36
C LEU A 101 7.40 -2.40 -9.83
N SER A 102 6.52 -1.69 -10.54
CA SER A 102 6.04 -0.37 -10.10
C SER A 102 5.31 -0.45 -8.77
N LEU A 103 4.41 -1.44 -8.59
CA LEU A 103 3.70 -1.61 -7.33
C LEU A 103 4.68 -1.87 -6.18
N GLY A 104 5.56 -2.87 -6.32
CA GLY A 104 6.54 -3.19 -5.29
C GLY A 104 7.47 -2.02 -4.95
N ALA A 105 7.87 -1.21 -5.94
CA ALA A 105 8.67 -0.02 -5.71
C ALA A 105 7.96 1.00 -4.80
N TRP A 106 6.67 1.27 -5.05
CA TRP A 106 5.89 2.22 -4.25
C TRP A 106 5.57 1.68 -2.86
N ASP A 107 5.32 0.38 -2.71
CA ASP A 107 5.12 -0.25 -1.39
C ASP A 107 6.38 -0.17 -0.53
N ILE A 108 7.56 -0.45 -1.10
CA ILE A 108 8.84 -0.35 -0.41
C ILE A 108 9.15 1.09 -0.01
N ARG A 109 8.92 2.06 -0.91
CA ARG A 109 9.14 3.49 -0.65
C ARG A 109 8.17 4.07 0.39
N GLY A 110 6.91 3.62 0.34
CA GLY A 110 5.78 4.27 1.01
C GLY A 110 5.39 5.61 0.37
N GLU A 111 4.42 6.30 0.98
CA GLU A 111 3.83 7.54 0.45
C GLU A 111 4.48 8.84 0.97
N ALA A 112 5.43 8.74 1.92
CA ALA A 112 6.04 9.92 2.54
C ALA A 112 6.85 10.76 1.52
N TYR A 113 7.08 12.03 1.85
CA TYR A 113 7.98 12.88 1.06
C TYR A 113 9.40 12.33 1.11
N ALA A 114 10.16 12.45 0.02
CA ALA A 114 11.48 11.83 -0.11
C ALA A 114 12.46 12.17 1.04
N LYS A 115 12.38 13.37 1.60
CA LYS A 115 13.20 13.77 2.77
C LYS A 115 12.90 13.01 4.06
N TYR A 116 11.78 12.30 4.13
CA TYR A 116 11.32 11.50 5.26
C TYR A 116 11.29 10.00 4.90
N VAL A 117 11.93 9.60 3.81
CA VAL A 117 12.02 8.21 3.37
C VAL A 117 13.46 7.76 3.53
N HIS A 118 13.66 6.56 4.09
CA HIS A 118 14.99 5.99 4.28
C HIS A 118 15.78 5.91 2.94
N PRO A 119 17.07 6.29 2.90
CA PRO A 119 17.84 6.33 1.65
C PRO A 119 17.87 5.02 0.87
N GLN A 120 17.95 3.87 1.55
CA GLN A 120 17.93 2.56 0.89
C GLN A 120 16.57 2.26 0.23
N ALA A 121 15.46 2.70 0.84
CA ALA A 121 14.13 2.56 0.22
C ALA A 121 14.04 3.37 -1.07
N LEU A 122 14.59 4.59 -1.08
CA LEU A 122 14.68 5.43 -2.29
C LEU A 122 15.54 4.78 -3.37
N ALA A 123 16.67 4.16 -2.99
CA ALA A 123 17.56 3.46 -3.92
C ALA A 123 16.87 2.24 -4.55
N VAL A 124 16.21 1.39 -3.75
CA VAL A 124 15.47 0.23 -4.24
C VAL A 124 14.31 0.67 -5.13
N HIS A 125 13.52 1.64 -4.69
CA HIS A 125 12.45 2.23 -5.49
C HIS A 125 12.98 2.75 -6.84
N HIS A 126 14.06 3.54 -6.82
CA HIS A 126 14.63 4.06 -8.06
C HIS A 126 15.04 2.93 -9.02
N ASN A 127 15.72 1.91 -8.52
CA ASN A 127 16.14 0.76 -9.33
C ASN A 127 14.95 0.01 -9.94
N MET A 128 13.95 -0.34 -9.12
CA MET A 128 12.75 -1.06 -9.58
C MET A 128 11.95 -0.25 -10.60
N ILE A 129 11.84 1.08 -10.40
CA ILE A 129 11.16 1.97 -11.34
C ILE A 129 11.92 2.06 -12.68
N GLN A 130 13.26 2.11 -12.67
CA GLN A 130 14.03 2.06 -13.92
C GLN A 130 13.81 0.74 -14.67
N GLN A 131 13.75 -0.39 -13.97
CA GLN A 131 13.41 -1.67 -14.58
C GLN A 131 11.97 -1.68 -15.12
N ALA A 132 11.02 -1.13 -14.37
CA ALA A 132 9.63 -1.00 -14.82
C ALA A 132 9.53 -0.20 -16.12
N ILE A 133 10.20 0.97 -16.19
CA ILE A 133 10.28 1.80 -17.39
C ILE A 133 10.89 1.01 -18.56
N ALA A 134 11.99 0.28 -18.34
CA ALA A 134 12.62 -0.52 -19.40
C ALA A 134 11.66 -1.58 -19.96
N HIS A 135 10.88 -2.25 -19.11
CA HIS A 135 9.86 -3.19 -19.57
C HIS A 135 8.69 -2.52 -20.27
N ALA A 136 8.22 -1.37 -19.80
CA ALA A 136 7.17 -0.61 -20.50
C ALA A 136 7.62 -0.17 -21.89
N ARG A 137 8.87 0.32 -22.03
CA ARG A 137 9.48 0.63 -23.34
C ARG A 137 9.52 -0.59 -24.24
N ARG A 138 9.99 -1.72 -23.72
CA ARG A 138 10.06 -2.97 -24.49
C ARG A 138 8.69 -3.44 -24.96
N ALA A 139 7.66 -3.31 -24.13
CA ALA A 139 6.29 -3.61 -24.53
C ALA A 139 5.80 -2.71 -25.67
N LEU A 140 6.14 -1.42 -25.64
CA LEU A 140 5.80 -0.46 -26.70
C LEU A 140 6.60 -0.67 -28.01
N GLU A 141 7.81 -1.21 -27.93
CA GLU A 141 8.55 -1.64 -29.14
C GLU A 141 7.86 -2.84 -29.83
N LEU A 142 7.21 -3.71 -29.05
CA LEU A 142 6.55 -4.92 -29.53
C LEU A 142 5.12 -4.65 -30.03
N ASP A 143 4.37 -3.81 -29.32
CA ASP A 143 3.04 -3.31 -29.70
C ASP A 143 2.91 -1.84 -29.29
N ALA A 144 3.20 -0.93 -30.22
CA ALA A 144 3.22 0.52 -30.00
C ALA A 144 1.87 1.12 -29.60
N ASP A 145 0.80 0.40 -29.93
CA ASP A 145 -0.60 0.79 -29.75
C ASP A 145 -1.23 0.11 -28.52
N PHE A 146 -0.44 -0.69 -27.77
CA PHE A 146 -0.93 -1.36 -26.58
C PHE A 146 -1.10 -0.37 -25.43
N ILE A 147 -2.35 0.02 -25.18
CA ILE A 147 -2.69 1.05 -24.19
C ILE A 147 -2.18 0.74 -22.78
N PRO A 148 -2.30 -0.48 -22.22
CA PRO A 148 -1.66 -0.82 -20.95
C PRO A 148 -0.14 -0.59 -20.91
N ALA A 149 0.61 -0.87 -21.99
CA ALA A 149 2.04 -0.57 -22.04
C ALA A 149 2.31 0.94 -21.99
N SER A 150 1.50 1.72 -22.72
CA SER A 150 1.57 3.19 -22.68
C SER A 150 1.25 3.71 -21.29
N ASP A 151 0.17 3.24 -20.67
CA ASP A 151 -0.24 3.58 -19.31
C ASP A 151 0.86 3.25 -18.29
N ALA A 152 1.54 2.11 -18.44
CA ALA A 152 2.65 1.71 -17.58
C ALA A 152 3.77 2.75 -17.59
N LEU A 153 4.15 3.23 -18.77
CA LEU A 153 5.16 4.29 -18.93
C LEU A 153 4.65 5.65 -18.41
N LEU A 154 3.42 6.05 -18.76
CA LEU A 154 2.81 7.31 -18.33
C LEU A 154 2.66 7.40 -16.80
N ASN A 155 2.38 6.28 -16.12
CA ASN A 155 2.33 6.23 -14.65
C ASN A 155 3.69 6.54 -14.00
N GLN A 156 4.81 6.25 -14.68
CA GLN A 156 6.15 6.59 -14.20
C GLN A 156 6.54 8.05 -14.44
N SER A 157 5.64 8.84 -15.03
CA SER A 157 5.92 10.24 -15.35
C SER A 157 6.35 11.07 -14.14
N VAL A 158 5.92 10.75 -12.92
CA VAL A 158 6.32 11.48 -11.70
C VAL A 158 7.77 11.21 -11.29
N THR A 159 8.36 10.08 -11.68
CA THR A 159 9.70 9.66 -11.25
C THR A 159 10.80 10.04 -12.24
N SER A 160 10.45 10.30 -13.51
CA SER A 160 11.40 10.71 -14.55
C SER A 160 11.77 12.19 -14.45
N ARG A 161 13.07 12.54 -14.57
CA ARG A 161 13.48 13.96 -14.67
C ARG A 161 13.24 14.52 -16.07
N ASP A 162 13.65 13.75 -17.08
CA ASP A 162 13.34 14.02 -18.48
C ASP A 162 11.92 13.52 -18.78
N LYS A 163 11.06 14.41 -19.29
CA LYS A 163 9.66 14.10 -19.61
C LYS A 163 9.43 13.91 -21.12
N THR A 164 10.48 14.00 -21.94
CA THR A 164 10.36 14.02 -23.41
C THR A 164 9.66 12.76 -23.92
N GLU A 165 10.17 11.59 -23.55
CA GLU A 165 9.59 10.30 -23.96
C GLU A 165 8.16 10.09 -23.42
N ILE A 166 7.86 10.59 -22.22
CA ILE A 166 6.52 10.53 -21.64
C ILE A 166 5.55 11.37 -22.47
N LEU A 167 5.96 12.56 -22.89
CA LEU A 167 5.18 13.45 -23.74
C LEU A 167 5.00 12.88 -25.15
N GLU A 168 6.04 12.32 -25.75
CA GLU A 168 5.97 11.65 -27.05
C GLU A 168 5.03 10.44 -27.03
N THR A 169 5.08 9.65 -25.95
CA THR A 169 4.16 8.52 -25.75
C THR A 169 2.73 9.01 -25.58
N LEU A 170 2.50 10.06 -24.79
CA LEU A 170 1.18 10.65 -24.64
C LEU A 170 0.65 11.18 -25.98
N ASP A 171 1.46 11.93 -26.72
CA ASP A 171 1.08 12.48 -28.03
C ASP A 171 0.64 11.37 -28.99
N ARG A 172 1.43 10.29 -29.11
CA ARG A 172 1.08 9.12 -29.92
C ARG A 172 -0.28 8.54 -29.51
N VAL A 173 -0.48 8.26 -28.22
CA VAL A 173 -1.74 7.71 -27.70
C VAL A 173 -2.91 8.63 -28.01
N MET A 174 -2.74 9.94 -27.80
CA MET A 174 -3.81 10.92 -27.98
C MET A 174 -4.15 11.18 -29.45
N ILE A 175 -3.20 11.00 -30.37
CA ILE A 175 -3.44 11.09 -31.82
C ILE A 175 -4.15 9.83 -32.35
N GLN A 176 -3.71 8.66 -31.91
CA GLN A 176 -4.19 7.39 -32.49
C GLN A 176 -5.45 6.86 -31.80
N GLN A 177 -5.52 6.98 -30.47
CA GLN A 177 -6.55 6.37 -29.63
C GLN A 177 -6.88 7.30 -28.44
N PRO A 178 -7.38 8.52 -28.69
CA PRO A 178 -7.61 9.51 -27.66
C PRO A 178 -8.54 8.98 -26.56
N ASN A 179 -8.05 8.98 -25.32
CA ASN A 179 -8.83 8.48 -24.19
C ASN A 179 -8.50 9.18 -22.88
N TRP A 180 -9.52 9.34 -22.02
CA TRP A 180 -9.39 10.01 -20.73
C TRP A 180 -8.41 9.31 -19.78
N GLY A 181 -8.37 7.97 -19.78
CA GLY A 181 -7.52 7.19 -18.88
C GLY A 181 -6.03 7.54 -19.00
N SER A 182 -5.53 7.62 -20.24
CA SER A 182 -4.11 7.91 -20.52
C SER A 182 -3.77 9.36 -20.18
N LEU A 183 -4.62 10.31 -20.62
CA LEU A 183 -4.44 11.73 -20.29
C LEU A 183 -4.42 11.93 -18.77
N ARG A 184 -5.37 11.37 -18.04
CA ARG A 184 -5.47 11.48 -16.57
C ARG A 184 -4.21 10.97 -15.86
N ARG A 185 -3.65 9.83 -16.28
CA ARG A 185 -2.41 9.27 -15.71
C ARG A 185 -1.20 10.16 -15.99
N SER A 186 -1.14 10.74 -17.19
CA SER A 186 -0.04 11.62 -17.58
C SER A 186 0.04 12.92 -16.78
N LEU A 187 -1.08 13.42 -16.24
CA LEU A 187 -1.11 14.66 -15.45
C LEU A 187 -0.20 14.64 -14.22
N GLY A 188 0.20 13.45 -13.75
CA GLY A 188 1.21 13.29 -12.71
C GLY A 188 2.52 14.04 -12.99
N MET A 189 2.93 14.16 -14.26
CA MET A 189 4.13 14.91 -14.64
C MET A 189 4.12 16.38 -14.21
N ALA A 190 2.93 16.96 -14.04
CA ALA A 190 2.76 18.34 -13.61
C ALA A 190 2.75 18.51 -12.08
N HIS A 191 2.95 17.44 -11.31
CA HIS A 191 2.98 17.50 -9.85
C HIS A 191 4.11 18.39 -9.32
N GLN A 192 3.79 19.42 -8.53
CA GLN A 192 4.76 20.41 -8.01
C GLN A 192 5.89 19.80 -7.17
N GLY A 193 5.59 18.75 -6.41
CA GLY A 193 6.59 17.99 -5.64
C GLY A 193 7.63 17.24 -6.50
N TYR A 194 7.42 17.18 -7.82
CA TYR A 194 8.30 16.50 -8.78
C TYR A 194 8.71 17.43 -9.93
N GLY A 195 8.74 18.74 -9.69
CA GLY A 195 9.22 19.75 -10.66
C GLY A 195 8.19 20.21 -11.69
N GLY A 196 6.94 19.76 -11.59
CA GLY A 196 5.86 20.22 -12.48
C GLY A 196 5.31 21.60 -12.13
N THR A 197 4.49 22.17 -13.02
CA THR A 197 3.80 23.46 -12.82
C THR A 197 2.31 23.39 -13.15
N ALA A 198 1.50 24.32 -12.63
CA ALA A 198 0.09 24.44 -13.02
C ALA A 198 -0.07 24.80 -14.51
N ALA A 199 0.89 25.54 -15.08
CA ALA A 199 0.93 25.83 -16.51
C ALA A 199 1.11 24.58 -17.37
N MET A 200 1.83 23.56 -16.88
CA MET A 200 1.92 22.27 -17.58
C MET A 200 0.58 21.54 -17.62
N ILE A 201 -0.22 21.59 -16.55
CA ILE A 201 -1.60 21.04 -16.57
C ILE A 201 -2.39 21.73 -17.67
N GLU A 202 -2.32 23.06 -17.70
CA GLU A 202 -3.04 23.87 -18.69
C GLU A 202 -2.65 23.48 -20.12
N GLN A 203 -1.35 23.38 -20.40
CA GLN A 203 -0.84 22.98 -21.70
C GLN A 203 -1.28 21.56 -22.10
N LEU A 204 -1.15 20.57 -21.19
CA LEU A 204 -1.57 19.20 -21.45
C LEU A 204 -3.08 19.12 -21.75
N CYS A 205 -3.89 19.79 -20.94
CA CYS A 205 -5.34 19.78 -21.10
C CYS A 205 -5.78 20.50 -22.37
N GLN A 206 -5.22 21.66 -22.69
CA GLN A 206 -5.52 22.39 -23.94
C GLN A 206 -5.16 21.56 -25.18
N SER A 207 -4.03 20.85 -25.15
CA SER A 207 -3.54 20.11 -26.31
C SER A 207 -4.33 18.82 -26.54
N TYR A 208 -4.62 18.06 -25.48
CA TYR A 208 -5.07 16.68 -25.63
C TYR A 208 -6.54 16.45 -25.26
N ALA A 209 -7.11 17.24 -24.35
CA ALA A 209 -8.49 17.02 -23.94
C ALA A 209 -9.52 17.20 -25.09
N PRO A 210 -9.35 18.16 -26.03
CA PRO A 210 -10.25 18.29 -27.18
C PRO A 210 -10.24 17.10 -28.14
N LEU A 211 -9.20 16.26 -28.10
CA LEU A 211 -9.10 15.07 -28.95
C LEU A 211 -9.98 13.92 -28.44
N ILE A 212 -10.41 13.96 -27.18
CA ILE A 212 -11.16 12.88 -26.54
C ILE A 212 -12.65 13.00 -26.89
N PRO A 213 -13.25 11.99 -27.55
CA PRO A 213 -14.69 11.97 -27.78
C PRO A 213 -15.43 11.97 -26.44
N SER A 214 -16.38 12.89 -26.26
CA SER A 214 -17.22 12.96 -25.08
C SER A 214 -18.65 13.30 -25.48
N ALA A 215 -19.59 12.40 -25.17
CA ALA A 215 -21.02 12.69 -25.20
C ALA A 215 -21.51 13.40 -23.91
N GLY A 216 -20.60 13.64 -22.97
CA GLY A 216 -20.88 14.16 -21.63
C GLY A 216 -20.18 15.50 -21.37
N PRO A 217 -19.54 15.68 -20.19
CA PRO A 217 -18.87 16.93 -19.80
C PRO A 217 -17.76 17.34 -20.77
N ASP A 218 -17.49 18.65 -20.82
CA ASP A 218 -16.35 19.22 -21.52
C ASP A 218 -15.04 18.61 -20.99
N MET A 219 -14.33 17.89 -21.85
CA MET A 219 -13.09 17.20 -21.50
C MET A 219 -11.98 18.17 -21.09
N LEU A 220 -11.96 19.38 -21.66
CA LEU A 220 -11.00 20.41 -21.28
C LEU A 220 -11.24 20.85 -19.83
N PHE A 221 -12.50 21.14 -19.49
CA PHE A 221 -12.91 21.40 -18.11
C PHE A 221 -12.52 20.25 -17.18
N ARG A 222 -12.88 19.01 -17.53
CA ARG A 222 -12.62 17.82 -16.71
C ARG A 222 -11.12 17.65 -16.43
N CYS A 223 -10.30 17.74 -17.47
CA CYS A 223 -8.85 17.64 -17.37
C CYS A 223 -8.26 18.70 -16.44
N ARG A 224 -8.61 19.98 -16.67
CA ARG A 224 -8.10 21.10 -15.86
C ARG A 224 -8.49 20.95 -14.39
N TYR A 225 -9.77 20.68 -14.13
CA TYR A 225 -10.28 20.57 -12.77
C TYR A 225 -9.61 19.40 -12.02
N PHE A 226 -9.50 18.24 -12.67
CA PHE A 226 -8.82 17.07 -12.11
C PHE A 226 -7.37 17.40 -11.74
N GLY A 227 -6.59 17.93 -12.70
CA GLY A 227 -5.18 18.24 -12.48
C GLY A 227 -4.96 19.26 -11.37
N LEU A 228 -5.69 20.38 -11.40
CA LEU A 228 -5.58 21.44 -10.39
C LEU A 228 -5.98 20.93 -9.00
N LYS A 229 -7.07 20.17 -8.91
CA LYS A 229 -7.52 19.57 -7.64
C LYS A 229 -6.48 18.60 -7.09
N ARG A 230 -5.93 17.72 -7.93
CA ARG A 230 -5.04 16.65 -7.48
C ARG A 230 -3.65 17.17 -7.10
N TYR A 231 -3.10 18.13 -7.84
CA TYR A 231 -1.69 18.51 -7.73
C TYR A 231 -1.44 19.94 -7.23
N TYR A 232 -2.44 20.82 -7.32
CA TYR A 232 -2.35 22.23 -6.95
C TYR A 232 -3.46 22.69 -6.01
N PHE A 233 -4.05 21.78 -5.23
CA PHE A 233 -5.24 22.03 -4.42
C PHE A 233 -5.22 23.39 -3.71
N SER A 234 -4.19 23.67 -2.90
CA SER A 234 -4.09 24.92 -2.14
C SER A 234 -3.78 26.15 -3.01
N LYS A 235 -2.99 25.99 -4.09
CA LYS A 235 -2.55 27.09 -4.97
C LYS A 235 -3.58 27.50 -6.02
N SER A 236 -4.60 26.67 -6.22
CA SER A 236 -5.64 26.90 -7.23
C SER A 236 -7.03 27.08 -6.61
N TYR A 237 -7.11 27.51 -5.35
CA TYR A 237 -8.38 27.59 -4.63
C TYR A 237 -9.42 28.44 -5.37
N ASP A 238 -9.11 29.70 -5.69
CA ASP A 238 -10.05 30.64 -6.33
C ASP A 238 -10.53 30.11 -7.68
N LEU A 239 -9.62 29.64 -8.53
CA LEU A 239 -9.97 29.06 -9.82
C LEU A 239 -10.82 27.79 -9.68
N ARG A 240 -10.55 26.94 -8.69
CA ARG A 240 -11.40 25.76 -8.45
C ARG A 240 -12.78 26.14 -7.92
N GLN A 241 -12.90 27.24 -7.16
CA GLN A 241 -14.20 27.73 -6.69
C GLN A 241 -15.09 28.15 -7.87
N THR A 242 -14.54 28.84 -8.87
CA THR A 242 -15.32 29.23 -10.07
C THR A 242 -15.76 28.02 -10.89
N MET A 243 -15.02 26.91 -10.84
CA MET A 243 -15.30 25.66 -11.54
C MET A 243 -16.26 24.72 -10.77
N GLN A 244 -16.51 24.98 -9.49
CA GLN A 244 -17.14 24.02 -8.60
C GLN A 244 -18.57 23.66 -9.01
N ALA A 245 -19.37 24.63 -9.46
CA ALA A 245 -20.76 24.39 -9.86
C ALA A 245 -20.88 23.46 -11.08
N ALA A 246 -19.92 23.56 -12.01
CA ALA A 246 -19.84 22.65 -13.15
C ALA A 246 -19.33 21.27 -12.71
N ALA A 247 -18.30 21.22 -11.84
CA ALA A 247 -17.75 19.98 -11.33
C ALA A 247 -18.78 19.14 -10.54
N ALA A 248 -19.73 19.81 -9.87
CA ALA A 248 -20.80 19.14 -9.12
C ALA A 248 -21.78 18.35 -10.00
N LYS A 249 -21.79 18.59 -11.33
CA LYS A 249 -22.67 17.90 -12.29
C LYS A 249 -21.96 16.78 -13.05
N ASP A 250 -20.66 16.62 -12.87
CA ASP A 250 -19.85 15.61 -13.56
C ASP A 250 -19.62 14.41 -12.63
N PRO A 251 -20.15 13.21 -12.98
CA PRO A 251 -19.98 12.00 -12.17
C PRO A 251 -18.53 11.61 -11.89
N GLU A 252 -17.57 12.00 -12.75
CA GLU A 252 -16.13 11.80 -12.51
C GLU A 252 -15.67 12.41 -11.18
N PHE A 253 -16.36 13.46 -10.71
CA PHE A 253 -16.03 14.16 -9.48
C PHE A 253 -16.93 13.80 -8.30
N ASP A 254 -17.74 12.74 -8.39
CA ASP A 254 -18.65 12.32 -7.32
C ASP A 254 -17.91 11.89 -6.06
N LEU A 255 -16.96 10.95 -6.17
CA LEU A 255 -16.10 10.58 -5.03
C LEU A 255 -15.36 11.78 -4.47
N SER A 256 -14.93 12.65 -5.37
CA SER A 256 -14.24 13.89 -5.06
C SER A 256 -15.11 14.87 -4.26
N ARG A 257 -16.42 14.89 -4.51
CA ARG A 257 -17.43 15.68 -3.81
C ARG A 257 -17.78 15.02 -2.47
N ALA A 258 -17.97 13.71 -2.45
CA ALA A 258 -18.21 12.92 -1.25
C ALA A 258 -17.08 13.09 -0.22
N ILE A 259 -15.81 12.99 -0.64
CA ILE A 259 -14.65 13.21 0.26
C ILE A 259 -14.64 14.64 0.82
N ARG A 260 -15.04 15.65 0.05
CA ARG A 260 -15.09 17.02 0.57
C ARG A 260 -16.22 17.20 1.59
N MET A 261 -17.34 16.48 1.43
CA MET A 261 -18.42 16.53 2.40
C MET A 261 -17.99 16.03 3.78
N THR A 262 -16.95 15.20 3.86
CA THR A 262 -16.38 14.71 5.14
C THR A 262 -15.38 15.65 5.79
N ASP A 263 -15.19 16.87 5.26
CA ASP A 263 -14.39 17.90 5.92
C ASP A 263 -15.04 18.33 7.24
N GLN A 264 -14.32 18.16 8.35
CA GLN A 264 -14.82 18.41 9.70
C GLN A 264 -15.16 19.87 9.94
N SER A 265 -14.51 20.81 9.23
CA SER A 265 -14.85 22.24 9.37
C SER A 265 -16.26 22.55 8.88
N ASP A 266 -16.76 21.77 7.91
CA ASP A 266 -17.99 22.07 7.17
C ASP A 266 -19.08 21.00 7.37
N SER A 267 -18.74 19.84 7.95
CA SER A 267 -19.64 18.68 8.06
C SER A 267 -20.92 18.96 8.85
N HIS A 268 -20.87 19.88 9.81
CA HIS A 268 -22.03 20.28 10.61
C HIS A 268 -23.14 20.95 9.78
N ASN A 269 -22.82 21.52 8.62
CA ASN A 269 -23.77 22.18 7.72
C ASN A 269 -24.36 21.26 6.64
N ARG A 270 -23.97 19.97 6.60
CA ARG A 270 -24.42 19.02 5.58
C ARG A 270 -25.83 18.51 5.86
N THR A 271 -26.65 18.40 4.82
CA THR A 271 -27.98 17.79 4.93
C THR A 271 -27.89 16.28 5.03
N ASP A 272 -29.00 15.61 5.36
CA ASP A 272 -29.02 14.15 5.45
C ASP A 272 -28.88 13.51 4.06
N GLU A 273 -29.35 14.18 3.00
CA GLU A 273 -29.13 13.77 1.60
C GLU A 273 -27.65 13.85 1.20
N ASP A 274 -26.94 14.92 1.59
CA ASP A 274 -25.49 15.05 1.37
C ASP A 274 -24.73 13.89 2.04
N ILE A 275 -25.12 13.55 3.27
CA ILE A 275 -24.50 12.46 4.04
C ILE A 275 -24.78 11.12 3.38
N ALA A 276 -26.02 10.88 2.93
CA ALA A 276 -26.41 9.65 2.23
C ALA A 276 -25.63 9.50 0.91
N PHE A 277 -25.57 10.56 0.10
CA PHE A 277 -24.78 10.59 -1.13
C PHE A 277 -23.30 10.30 -0.86
N ALA A 278 -22.70 10.95 0.15
CA ALA A 278 -21.30 10.73 0.48
C ALA A 278 -21.03 9.28 0.93
N ARG A 279 -21.94 8.71 1.74
CA ARG A 279 -21.86 7.33 2.22
C ARG A 279 -21.91 6.34 1.06
N GLU A 280 -22.92 6.43 0.20
CA GLU A 280 -23.10 5.56 -0.96
C GLU A 280 -21.91 5.64 -1.91
N THR A 281 -21.49 6.86 -2.26
CA THR A 281 -20.35 7.08 -3.15
C THR A 281 -19.05 6.50 -2.59
N ILE A 282 -18.79 6.65 -1.28
CA ILE A 282 -17.60 6.09 -0.62
C ILE A 282 -17.68 4.55 -0.60
N LEU A 283 -18.85 3.98 -0.27
CA LEU A 283 -19.07 2.53 -0.29
C LEU A 283 -18.80 1.91 -1.65
N GLU A 284 -19.16 2.59 -2.73
CA GLU A 284 -18.97 2.10 -4.09
C GLU A 284 -17.53 2.30 -4.59
N GLN A 285 -16.98 3.51 -4.40
CA GLN A 285 -15.78 3.93 -5.13
C GLN A 285 -14.50 3.98 -4.29
N ALA A 286 -14.61 3.99 -2.95
CA ALA A 286 -13.47 4.27 -2.07
C ALA A 286 -13.48 3.50 -0.74
N TRP A 287 -14.27 2.42 -0.63
CA TRP A 287 -14.37 1.62 0.58
C TRP A 287 -13.03 1.05 1.04
N TRP A 288 -12.13 0.79 0.10
CA TRP A 288 -10.77 0.29 0.32
C TRP A 288 -9.78 1.37 0.77
N ARG A 289 -10.19 2.65 0.88
CA ARG A 289 -9.30 3.77 1.26
C ARG A 289 -9.52 4.16 2.74
N PRO A 290 -8.68 3.68 3.68
CA PRO A 290 -8.98 3.80 5.09
C PRO A 290 -9.11 5.25 5.58
N GLN A 291 -8.29 6.17 5.06
CA GLN A 291 -8.36 7.58 5.45
C GLN A 291 -9.68 8.24 5.03
N VAL A 292 -10.23 7.87 3.87
CA VAL A 292 -11.50 8.42 3.38
C VAL A 292 -12.65 7.99 4.29
N VAL A 293 -12.67 6.71 4.64
CA VAL A 293 -13.67 6.12 5.54
C VAL A 293 -13.56 6.71 6.95
N GLN A 294 -12.34 6.83 7.49
CA GLN A 294 -12.10 7.45 8.79
C GLN A 294 -12.56 8.91 8.84
N ASN A 295 -12.29 9.69 7.79
CA ASN A 295 -12.76 11.07 7.71
C ASN A 295 -14.30 11.13 7.71
N PHE A 296 -14.98 10.22 7.03
CA PHE A 296 -16.44 10.11 7.06
C PHE A 296 -16.95 9.86 8.49
N ASP A 297 -16.35 8.88 9.19
CA ASP A 297 -16.76 8.56 10.55
C ASP A 297 -16.51 9.71 11.53
N MET A 298 -15.36 10.38 11.44
CA MET A 298 -15.08 11.56 12.24
C MET A 298 -16.09 12.69 11.98
N ALA A 299 -16.55 12.84 10.73
CA ALA A 299 -17.50 13.88 10.34
C ALA A 299 -18.95 13.58 10.76
N PHE A 300 -19.40 12.32 10.65
CA PHE A 300 -20.83 12.00 10.67
C PHE A 300 -21.26 10.92 11.65
N LYS A 301 -20.35 10.12 12.24
CA LYS A 301 -20.72 8.98 13.11
C LYS A 301 -21.66 9.37 14.24
N THR A 302 -21.41 10.49 14.91
CA THR A 302 -22.27 10.99 16.00
C THR A 302 -23.67 11.36 15.50
N ARG A 303 -23.78 12.06 14.35
CA ARG A 303 -25.07 12.40 13.72
C ARG A 303 -25.84 11.16 13.27
N LEU A 304 -25.13 10.10 12.89
CA LEU A 304 -25.71 8.82 12.49
C LEU A 304 -26.02 7.88 13.66
N GLY A 305 -26.06 8.38 14.90
CA GLY A 305 -26.40 7.60 16.10
C GLY A 305 -25.31 6.62 16.51
N GLY A 306 -24.04 6.93 16.19
CA GLY A 306 -22.89 6.08 16.49
C GLY A 306 -22.57 5.03 15.43
N ARG A 307 -23.35 4.95 14.34
CA ARG A 307 -23.09 4.04 13.21
C ARG A 307 -21.81 4.44 12.49
N SER A 308 -20.92 3.46 12.32
CA SER A 308 -19.60 3.62 11.72
C SER A 308 -19.59 3.05 10.31
N LEU A 309 -19.14 3.83 9.34
CA LEU A 309 -18.96 3.41 7.96
C LEU A 309 -17.81 2.41 7.84
N GLU A 310 -16.73 2.57 8.63
CA GLU A 310 -15.66 1.57 8.71
C GLU A 310 -16.19 0.20 9.13
N GLU A 311 -17.07 0.18 10.13
CA GLU A 311 -17.70 -1.03 10.65
C GLU A 311 -18.66 -1.65 9.62
N GLU A 312 -19.41 -0.82 8.90
CA GLU A 312 -20.30 -1.25 7.84
C GLU A 312 -19.54 -1.86 6.65
N ILE A 313 -18.51 -1.17 6.15
CA ILE A 313 -17.65 -1.65 5.05
C ILE A 313 -17.04 -2.99 5.43
N ALA A 314 -16.53 -3.09 6.66
CA ALA A 314 -15.90 -4.30 7.13
C ALA A 314 -16.85 -5.51 7.03
N VAL A 315 -18.16 -5.33 7.26
CA VAL A 315 -19.16 -6.40 7.10
C VAL A 315 -19.54 -6.61 5.64
N LEU A 316 -19.87 -5.55 4.90
CA LEU A 316 -20.37 -5.65 3.52
C LEU A 316 -19.33 -6.13 2.51
N LYS A 317 -18.04 -5.90 2.81
CA LYS A 317 -16.92 -6.15 1.90
C LYS A 317 -15.98 -7.25 2.37
N ILE A 318 -16.29 -7.98 3.46
CA ILE A 318 -15.35 -8.98 4.00
C ILE A 318 -14.98 -10.06 2.99
N ASP A 319 -15.92 -10.54 2.17
CA ASP A 319 -15.63 -11.55 1.15
C ASP A 319 -14.72 -10.99 0.05
N GLU A 320 -14.91 -9.73 -0.35
CA GLU A 320 -14.01 -9.04 -1.29
C GLU A 320 -12.62 -8.80 -0.68
N VAL A 321 -12.55 -8.54 0.63
CA VAL A 321 -11.28 -8.38 1.37
C VAL A 321 -10.53 -9.71 1.47
N LYS A 322 -11.23 -10.80 1.80
CA LYS A 322 -10.67 -12.15 1.84
C LYS A 322 -10.16 -12.55 0.46
N GLU A 323 -10.98 -12.44 -0.57
CA GLU A 323 -10.56 -12.75 -1.95
C GLU A 323 -9.39 -11.86 -2.41
N GLY A 324 -9.39 -10.58 -2.03
CA GLY A 324 -8.28 -9.67 -2.30
C GLY A 324 -6.98 -10.10 -1.63
N LEU A 325 -6.99 -10.39 -0.32
CA LEU A 325 -5.82 -10.85 0.44
C LEU A 325 -5.30 -12.21 -0.03
N ARG A 326 -6.14 -13.04 -0.65
CA ARG A 326 -5.72 -14.33 -1.23
C ARG A 326 -4.72 -14.15 -2.36
N HIS A 327 -4.89 -13.06 -3.12
CA HIS A 327 -4.17 -12.76 -4.35
C HIS A 327 -3.24 -11.55 -4.25
N ASP A 328 -3.34 -10.81 -3.16
CA ASP A 328 -2.50 -9.66 -2.84
C ASP A 328 -2.23 -9.63 -1.32
N PRO A 329 -1.50 -10.64 -0.79
CA PRO A 329 -1.41 -10.92 0.64
C PRO A 329 -0.75 -9.82 1.45
N PHE A 330 0.05 -8.95 0.82
CA PHE A 330 0.73 -7.84 1.48
C PHE A 330 0.00 -6.50 1.32
N ASN A 331 -1.23 -6.50 0.77
CA ASN A 331 -2.03 -5.28 0.64
C ASN A 331 -2.42 -4.69 1.99
N GLN A 332 -1.77 -3.58 2.36
CA GLN A 332 -1.95 -2.97 3.68
C GLN A 332 -3.35 -2.42 3.93
N SER A 333 -4.05 -1.98 2.88
CA SER A 333 -5.41 -1.46 2.99
C SER A 333 -6.41 -2.57 3.28
N LEU A 334 -6.28 -3.72 2.60
CA LEU A 334 -7.13 -4.88 2.83
C LEU A 334 -6.87 -5.50 4.22
N MET A 335 -5.62 -5.58 4.65
CA MET A 335 -5.27 -6.04 6.01
C MET A 335 -5.95 -5.20 7.09
N LYS A 336 -5.97 -3.87 6.92
CA LYS A 336 -6.64 -2.96 7.86
C LYS A 336 -8.15 -3.19 7.92
N LEU A 337 -8.80 -3.47 6.78
CA LEU A 337 -10.23 -3.76 6.74
C LEU A 337 -10.57 -5.09 7.44
N ALA A 338 -9.74 -6.13 7.25
CA ALA A 338 -9.88 -7.40 7.97
C ALA A 338 -9.73 -7.22 9.49
N GLU A 339 -8.75 -6.44 9.96
CA GLU A 339 -8.61 -6.09 11.38
C GLU A 339 -9.83 -5.31 11.93
N SER A 340 -10.39 -4.41 11.12
CA SER A 340 -11.61 -3.67 11.49
C SER A 340 -12.84 -4.58 11.57
N TRP A 341 -12.95 -5.59 10.71
CA TRP A 341 -14.01 -6.60 10.78
C TRP A 341 -13.93 -7.40 12.09
N VAL A 342 -12.75 -7.93 12.47
CA VAL A 342 -12.61 -8.68 13.73
C VAL A 342 -12.95 -7.81 14.94
N ARG A 343 -12.47 -6.55 14.97
CA ARG A 343 -12.83 -5.60 16.05
C ARG A 343 -14.33 -5.36 16.14
N TYR A 344 -15.02 -5.28 14.99
CA TYR A 344 -16.48 -5.14 14.95
C TYR A 344 -17.19 -6.37 15.52
N GLN A 345 -16.76 -7.58 15.16
CA GLN A 345 -17.34 -8.83 15.68
C GLN A 345 -17.19 -8.93 17.21
N ILE A 346 -16.03 -8.56 17.75
CA ILE A 346 -15.77 -8.52 19.20
C ILE A 346 -16.69 -7.51 19.88
N LYS A 347 -16.74 -6.27 19.38
CA LYS A 347 -17.52 -5.17 19.96
C LYS A 347 -19.00 -5.49 20.04
N ASN A 348 -19.56 -6.11 19.00
CA ASN A 348 -20.99 -6.43 18.92
C ASN A 348 -21.35 -7.81 19.47
N ARG A 349 -20.38 -8.55 20.04
CA ARG A 349 -20.58 -9.89 20.61
C ARG A 349 -21.27 -10.82 19.62
N SER A 350 -20.63 -11.00 18.46
CA SER A 350 -21.11 -11.92 17.42
C SER A 350 -21.62 -13.23 18.01
N THR A 351 -22.83 -13.64 17.63
CA THR A 351 -23.40 -14.92 18.05
C THR A 351 -22.86 -16.09 17.24
N GLU A 352 -22.15 -15.81 16.14
CA GLU A 352 -21.58 -16.79 15.23
C GLU A 352 -20.27 -17.38 15.76
N TYR A 353 -19.51 -16.61 16.54
CA TYR A 353 -18.21 -17.01 17.08
C TYR A 353 -18.19 -16.95 18.61
N ALA A 354 -17.52 -17.93 19.23
CA ALA A 354 -17.21 -17.85 20.65
C ALA A 354 -16.29 -16.64 20.93
N PRO A 355 -16.52 -15.83 21.98
CA PRO A 355 -15.70 -14.64 22.24
C PRO A 355 -14.19 -14.92 22.33
N ALA A 356 -13.80 -16.04 22.94
CA ALA A 356 -12.40 -16.44 23.03
C ALA A 356 -11.75 -16.63 21.64
N ALA A 357 -12.46 -17.30 20.72
CA ALA A 357 -11.97 -17.53 19.36
C ALA A 357 -11.75 -16.21 18.59
N LEU A 358 -12.59 -15.18 18.83
CA LEU A 358 -12.40 -13.87 18.20
C LEU A 358 -11.18 -13.11 18.75
N TYR A 359 -10.88 -13.23 20.05
CA TYR A 359 -9.67 -12.64 20.62
C TYR A 359 -8.41 -13.37 20.13
N ASP A 360 -8.45 -14.71 20.06
CA ASP A 360 -7.36 -15.51 19.51
C ASP A 360 -7.11 -15.14 18.03
N LEU A 361 -8.17 -15.01 17.22
CA LEU A 361 -8.07 -14.57 15.83
C LEU A 361 -7.49 -13.15 15.72
N GLN A 362 -7.93 -12.22 16.59
CA GLN A 362 -7.40 -10.86 16.62
C GLN A 362 -5.88 -10.85 16.89
N GLU A 363 -5.41 -11.66 17.83
CA GLU A 363 -3.99 -11.77 18.15
C GLU A 363 -3.20 -12.38 16.98
N GLN A 364 -3.70 -13.48 16.41
CA GLN A 364 -3.09 -14.14 15.25
C GLN A 364 -2.95 -13.18 14.06
N LEU A 365 -4.03 -12.45 13.72
CA LEU A 365 -4.01 -11.44 12.66
C LEU A 365 -3.05 -10.30 12.97
N ALA A 366 -3.00 -9.82 14.21
CA ALA A 366 -2.10 -8.72 14.57
C ALA A 366 -0.62 -9.11 14.42
N VAL A 367 -0.26 -10.35 14.76
CA VAL A 367 1.08 -10.88 14.55
C VAL A 367 1.37 -11.06 13.06
N ASP A 368 0.47 -11.72 12.35
CA ASP A 368 0.63 -12.04 10.92
C ASP A 368 0.73 -10.77 10.06
N PHE A 369 -0.23 -9.85 10.20
CA PHE A 369 -0.27 -8.63 9.41
C PHE A 369 0.84 -7.65 9.79
N ALA A 370 1.33 -7.63 11.03
CA ALA A 370 2.53 -6.86 11.36
C ALA A 370 3.74 -7.36 10.55
N PHE A 371 3.89 -8.68 10.40
CA PHE A 371 4.97 -9.29 9.63
C PHE A 371 4.82 -9.04 8.12
N ARG A 372 3.60 -9.19 7.58
CA ARG A 372 3.31 -8.87 6.17
C ARG A 372 3.61 -7.41 5.82
N ARG A 373 3.22 -6.46 6.68
CA ARG A 373 3.55 -5.03 6.48
C ARG A 373 5.06 -4.79 6.50
N LEU A 374 5.78 -5.48 7.38
CA LEU A 374 7.23 -5.41 7.43
C LEU A 374 7.87 -5.92 6.12
N ILE A 375 7.39 -7.01 5.56
CA ILE A 375 7.88 -7.54 4.27
C ILE A 375 7.59 -6.57 3.13
N ALA A 376 6.38 -6.00 3.09
CA ALA A 376 5.99 -5.03 2.05
C ALA A 376 6.84 -3.75 2.08
N SER A 377 7.18 -3.27 3.27
CA SER A 377 7.91 -2.03 3.47
C SER A 377 8.94 -2.20 4.60
N PRO A 378 10.09 -2.82 4.29
CA PRO A 378 11.11 -3.19 5.29
C PRO A 378 11.95 -2.00 5.77
N PHE A 379 11.84 -0.86 5.11
CA PHE A 379 12.53 0.37 5.50
C PHE A 379 11.63 1.32 6.31
N SER A 380 10.48 0.83 6.80
CA SER A 380 9.62 1.56 7.72
C SER A 380 9.96 1.17 9.16
N GLY A 381 10.54 2.10 9.93
CA GLY A 381 10.85 1.88 11.34
C GLY A 381 9.62 1.44 12.15
N GLN A 382 8.45 2.01 11.83
CA GLN A 382 7.18 1.66 12.47
C GLN A 382 6.79 0.18 12.26
N ASN A 383 7.05 -0.41 11.09
CA ASN A 383 6.67 -1.80 10.82
C ASN A 383 7.48 -2.77 11.67
N TRP A 384 8.78 -2.51 11.86
CA TRP A 384 9.63 -3.28 12.76
C TRP A 384 9.15 -3.22 14.21
N GLU A 385 8.78 -2.02 14.68
CA GLU A 385 8.21 -1.84 16.02
C GLU A 385 6.89 -2.62 16.21
N GLN A 386 6.03 -2.66 15.19
CA GLN A 386 4.78 -3.43 15.27
C GLN A 386 5.05 -4.93 15.43
N VAL A 387 6.02 -5.49 14.69
CA VAL A 387 6.40 -6.90 14.85
C VAL A 387 6.94 -7.16 16.26
N ALA A 388 7.83 -6.29 16.76
CA ALA A 388 8.35 -6.39 18.13
C ALA A 388 7.23 -6.37 19.18
N LYS A 389 6.22 -5.53 18.96
CA LYS A 389 5.08 -5.36 19.87
C LYS A 389 4.14 -6.56 19.85
N HIS A 390 3.78 -7.06 18.68
CA HIS A 390 2.75 -8.08 18.52
C HIS A 390 3.31 -9.50 18.65
N LYS A 391 4.44 -9.82 18.01
CA LYS A 391 5.03 -11.17 18.05
C LYS A 391 5.79 -11.46 19.34
N PHE A 392 6.51 -10.45 19.84
CA PHE A 392 7.31 -10.53 21.08
C PHE A 392 6.69 -9.66 22.16
N GLY A 393 5.35 -9.70 22.17
CA GLY A 393 4.52 -9.15 23.20
C GLY A 393 4.93 -9.60 24.59
N ASN A 394 4.35 -8.93 25.57
CA ASN A 394 4.92 -8.78 26.89
C ASN A 394 4.33 -9.81 27.87
N ASP A 395 3.95 -10.98 27.38
CA ASP A 395 3.11 -11.91 28.13
C ASP A 395 3.92 -13.02 28.83
N SER A 396 5.21 -13.14 28.49
CA SER A 396 6.15 -14.02 29.21
C SER A 396 7.43 -13.29 29.66
N PRO A 397 7.85 -13.47 30.92
CA PRO A 397 9.19 -13.17 31.44
C PRO A 397 10.37 -13.68 30.60
N LEU A 398 10.21 -14.79 29.88
CA LEU A 398 11.27 -15.38 29.05
C LEU A 398 11.45 -14.64 27.71
N ASN A 399 10.47 -13.83 27.31
CA ASN A 399 10.44 -13.15 26.01
C ASN A 399 10.82 -11.68 26.08
N ILE A 400 11.28 -11.19 27.25
CA ILE A 400 11.49 -9.76 27.53
C ILE A 400 12.35 -9.08 26.46
N PHE A 401 13.41 -9.75 25.98
CA PHE A 401 14.40 -9.20 25.05
C PHE A 401 14.32 -9.73 23.61
N LEU A 402 13.48 -10.74 23.33
CA LEU A 402 13.45 -11.39 22.00
C LEU A 402 13.04 -10.43 20.87
N GLY A 403 12.28 -9.38 21.20
CA GLY A 403 11.89 -8.34 20.24
C GLY A 403 12.95 -7.27 19.97
N ASP A 404 14.09 -7.28 20.66
CA ASP A 404 15.05 -6.16 20.62
C ASP A 404 15.68 -5.96 19.25
N GLN A 405 15.99 -7.04 18.54
CA GLN A 405 16.50 -6.96 17.16
C GLN A 405 15.55 -6.18 16.23
N PHE A 406 14.23 -6.36 16.41
CA PHE A 406 13.23 -5.62 15.63
C PHE A 406 13.20 -4.16 16.05
N LEU A 407 13.31 -3.84 17.34
CA LEU A 407 13.31 -2.45 17.80
C LEU A 407 14.58 -1.70 17.37
N VAL A 408 15.73 -2.38 17.35
CA VAL A 408 16.99 -1.85 16.80
C VAL A 408 16.82 -1.53 15.31
N ASN A 409 16.27 -2.45 14.53
CA ASN A 409 15.94 -2.18 13.12
C ASN A 409 14.93 -1.04 12.98
N GLY A 410 13.97 -0.93 13.89
CA GLY A 410 13.03 0.20 13.96
C GLY A 410 13.73 1.55 14.04
N ILE A 411 14.74 1.67 14.91
CA ILE A 411 15.58 2.87 15.01
C ILE A 411 16.34 3.12 13.70
N VAL A 412 17.04 2.11 13.20
CA VAL A 412 17.88 2.22 12.00
C VAL A 412 17.06 2.69 10.80
N TYR A 413 15.96 2.00 10.51
CA TYR A 413 15.15 2.28 9.33
C TYR A 413 14.23 3.50 9.48
N SER A 414 14.01 4.01 10.70
CA SER A 414 13.45 5.35 10.89
C SER A 414 14.43 6.47 10.48
N GLY A 415 15.72 6.16 10.30
CA GLY A 415 16.75 7.19 10.12
C GLY A 415 17.12 7.90 11.43
N PHE A 416 17.02 7.19 12.56
CA PHE A 416 17.28 7.71 13.91
C PHE A 416 16.34 8.85 14.33
N GLU A 417 15.07 8.78 13.96
CA GLU A 417 14.06 9.73 14.45
C GLU A 417 14.01 9.73 15.99
N ASP A 418 13.86 10.92 16.57
CA ASP A 418 13.77 11.17 18.01
C ASP A 418 12.73 10.26 18.69
N HIS A 419 11.57 10.12 18.05
CA HIS A 419 10.48 9.29 18.51
C HIS A 419 10.82 7.78 18.53
N ALA A 420 11.59 7.27 17.57
CA ALA A 420 12.00 5.86 17.54
C ALA A 420 12.99 5.55 18.68
N LEU A 421 13.96 6.45 18.90
CA LEU A 421 14.90 6.37 20.03
C LEU A 421 14.18 6.45 21.38
N TYR A 422 13.26 7.41 21.53
CA TYR A 422 12.43 7.54 22.72
C TYR A 422 11.59 6.27 22.99
N ARG A 423 10.94 5.70 21.97
CA ARG A 423 10.17 4.45 22.10
C ARG A 423 11.05 3.27 22.50
N PHE A 424 12.26 3.18 21.95
CA PHE A 424 13.23 2.15 22.34
C PHE A 424 13.62 2.29 23.81
N MET A 425 13.93 3.50 24.28
CA MET A 425 14.22 3.78 25.69
C MET A 425 13.03 3.44 26.59
N ALA A 426 11.81 3.81 26.19
CA ALA A 426 10.58 3.44 26.89
C ALA A 426 10.40 1.92 27.00
N ARG A 427 10.73 1.18 25.93
CA ARG A 427 10.71 -0.28 25.95
C ARG A 427 11.76 -0.83 26.91
N LYS A 428 13.00 -0.34 26.86
CA LYS A 428 14.10 -0.76 27.76
C LYS A 428 13.76 -0.49 29.22
N ALA A 429 13.15 0.66 29.53
CA ALA A 429 12.64 0.97 30.86
C ALA A 429 11.57 -0.04 31.31
N LYS A 430 10.63 -0.40 30.44
CA LYS A 430 9.61 -1.43 30.72
C LYS A 430 10.23 -2.81 30.93
N GLN A 431 11.20 -3.20 30.11
CA GLN A 431 11.94 -4.46 30.23
C GLN A 431 12.68 -4.53 31.56
N TRP A 432 13.31 -3.45 31.99
CA TRP A 432 13.95 -3.37 33.29
C TRP A 432 12.95 -3.57 34.44
N TYR A 433 11.85 -2.83 34.49
CA TYR A 433 10.87 -2.99 35.58
C TYR A 433 10.36 -4.43 35.69
N ARG A 434 10.16 -5.10 34.54
CA ARG A 434 9.73 -6.49 34.47
C ARG A 434 10.81 -7.46 34.91
N PHE A 435 12.01 -7.31 34.39
CA PHE A 435 13.16 -8.11 34.80
C PHE A 435 13.38 -8.02 36.31
N ARG A 436 13.25 -6.82 36.89
CA ARG A 436 13.32 -6.62 38.35
C ARG A 436 12.19 -7.35 39.10
N GLY A 437 10.99 -7.40 38.52
CA GLY A 437 9.86 -8.19 39.05
C GLY A 437 10.12 -9.70 39.00
N VAL A 438 10.68 -10.21 37.90
CA VAL A 438 11.05 -11.63 37.72
C VAL A 438 12.14 -12.03 38.70
N VAL A 439 13.19 -11.22 38.84
CA VAL A 439 14.24 -11.44 39.84
C VAL A 439 13.67 -11.41 41.26
N ARG A 440 12.76 -10.49 41.59
CA ARG A 440 12.09 -10.47 42.92
C ARG A 440 11.21 -11.69 43.17
N LEU A 441 10.63 -12.31 42.13
CA LEU A 441 9.87 -13.56 42.26
C LEU A 441 10.78 -14.77 42.53
N HIS A 442 12.08 -14.67 42.26
CA HIS A 442 13.08 -15.67 42.68
C HIS A 442 13.14 -15.79 44.22
N ASP A 443 12.81 -14.73 44.97
CA ASP A 443 12.83 -14.70 46.44
C ASP A 443 11.58 -15.32 47.10
N HIS A 444 10.60 -15.81 46.33
CA HIS A 444 9.41 -16.52 46.84
C HIS A 444 9.49 -18.02 46.60
N LYS A 445 9.19 -18.88 47.59
CA LYS A 445 9.21 -20.35 47.44
C LYS A 445 8.17 -20.83 46.41
N GLY A 446 8.60 -21.57 45.39
CA GLY A 446 7.74 -22.22 44.39
C GLY A 446 8.47 -22.50 43.06
N ASP A 447 8.19 -23.64 42.42
CA ASP A 447 8.82 -24.02 41.16
C ASP A 447 8.19 -23.26 39.99
N ARG A 448 8.89 -22.23 39.50
CA ARG A 448 8.60 -21.60 38.20
C ARG A 448 9.84 -21.72 37.31
N PRO A 449 9.72 -22.17 36.06
CA PRO A 449 10.85 -22.35 35.14
C PRO A 449 11.68 -21.06 34.94
N GLU A 450 11.02 -19.91 34.99
CA GLU A 450 11.55 -18.56 34.78
C GLU A 450 12.61 -18.12 35.81
N LYS A 451 12.79 -18.88 36.90
CA LYS A 451 13.73 -18.56 37.98
C LYS A 451 15.19 -18.86 37.65
N GLY A 452 15.45 -19.92 36.88
CA GLY A 452 16.81 -20.36 36.56
C GLY A 452 17.53 -19.39 35.61
N ASP A 453 16.83 -18.96 34.56
CA ASP A 453 17.47 -18.27 33.43
C ASP A 453 17.75 -16.78 33.71
N ALA A 454 16.94 -16.12 34.54
CA ALA A 454 17.03 -14.67 34.77
C ALA A 454 18.33 -14.22 35.48
N THR A 455 19.00 -15.10 36.22
CA THR A 455 20.25 -14.78 36.93
C THR A 455 21.49 -14.83 36.02
N HIS A 456 21.37 -15.46 34.85
CA HIS A 456 22.46 -15.61 33.88
C HIS A 456 22.42 -14.58 32.74
N LEU A 457 21.39 -13.74 32.68
CA LEU A 457 21.28 -12.69 31.67
C LEU A 457 22.21 -11.52 31.97
N ASP A 458 23.04 -11.15 30.98
CA ASP A 458 23.91 -9.98 31.05
C ASP A 458 23.07 -8.70 30.98
N ARG A 459 22.96 -8.01 32.13
CA ARG A 459 22.19 -6.77 32.25
C ARG A 459 22.87 -5.60 31.55
N SER A 460 24.19 -5.60 31.51
CA SER A 460 24.96 -4.56 30.85
C SER A 460 24.67 -4.61 29.36
N GLU A 461 24.80 -5.80 28.75
CA GLU A 461 24.58 -6.01 27.33
C GLU A 461 23.11 -5.85 26.92
N LEU A 462 22.16 -6.39 27.69
CA LEU A 462 20.75 -6.44 27.27
C LEU A 462 19.94 -5.20 27.67
N LEU A 463 20.32 -4.49 28.74
CA LEU A 463 19.54 -3.37 29.27
C LEU A 463 20.33 -2.07 29.29
N HIS A 464 21.41 -2.01 30.07
CA HIS A 464 22.04 -0.76 30.44
C HIS A 464 22.73 -0.09 29.24
N CYS A 465 23.60 -0.81 28.53
CA CYS A 465 24.37 -0.22 27.44
C CYS A 465 23.49 0.14 26.23
N PRO A 466 22.52 -0.69 25.79
CA PRO A 466 21.57 -0.29 24.74
C PRO A 466 20.72 0.92 25.14
N PHE A 467 20.27 0.99 26.40
CA PHE A 467 19.52 2.15 26.90
C PHE A 467 20.38 3.41 26.87
N LEU A 468 21.61 3.35 27.39
CA LEU A 468 22.54 4.49 27.41
C LEU A 468 22.91 4.95 26.00
N ARG A 469 23.18 4.03 25.08
CA ARG A 469 23.45 4.35 23.68
C ARG A 469 22.28 5.10 23.04
N ALA A 470 21.05 4.62 23.24
CA ALA A 470 19.85 5.28 22.72
C ALA A 470 19.64 6.68 23.34
N TYR A 471 19.89 6.82 24.64
CA TYR A 471 19.84 8.11 25.35
C TYR A 471 20.81 9.13 24.77
N LEU A 472 22.10 8.77 24.67
CA LEU A 472 23.14 9.64 24.12
C LEU A 472 22.86 10.01 22.66
N ARG A 473 22.34 9.05 21.87
CA ARG A 473 21.94 9.31 20.49
C ARG A 473 20.76 10.28 20.40
N LEU A 474 19.77 10.14 21.28
CA LEU A 474 18.62 11.05 21.35
C LEU A 474 19.05 12.47 21.72
N GLU A 475 19.95 12.64 22.70
CA GLU A 475 20.50 13.96 23.05
C GLU A 475 21.12 14.67 21.86
N GLN A 476 21.89 13.95 21.02
CA GLN A 476 22.50 14.51 19.81
C GLN A 476 21.43 14.93 18.78
N VAL A 477 20.46 14.05 18.50
CA VAL A 477 19.35 14.36 17.58
C VAL A 477 18.56 15.57 18.06
N CYS A 478 18.33 15.68 19.37
CA CYS A 478 17.62 16.80 19.98
C CYS A 478 18.40 18.12 19.89
N ALA A 479 19.73 18.07 20.03
CA ALA A 479 20.60 19.22 19.82
C ALA A 479 20.55 19.73 18.37
N GLU A 480 20.52 18.81 17.39
CA GLU A 480 20.42 19.14 15.96
C GLU A 480 19.03 19.68 15.56
N ASN A 481 17.96 19.13 16.13
CA ASN A 481 16.57 19.49 15.79
C ASN A 481 16.02 20.72 16.53
N GLY A 482 16.81 21.29 17.45
CA GLY A 482 16.44 22.46 18.25
C GLY A 482 15.33 22.18 19.28
N GLY A 483 15.31 20.98 19.87
CA GLY A 483 14.40 20.64 20.96
C GLY A 483 12.94 20.37 20.58
N ARG A 484 12.64 20.12 19.30
CA ARG A 484 11.28 19.73 18.85
C ARG A 484 11.07 18.21 18.97
N GLY A 485 9.83 17.79 19.15
CA GLY A 485 9.47 16.37 19.25
C GLY A 485 9.67 15.81 20.66
N TYR A 486 10.23 14.60 20.76
CA TYR A 486 10.55 13.91 22.03
C TYR A 486 11.90 14.38 22.60
N CYS A 487 12.05 15.68 22.68
CA CYS A 487 13.28 16.37 23.05
C CYS A 487 13.06 17.36 24.21
N ALA A 488 11.90 17.33 24.85
CA ALA A 488 11.61 18.18 25.98
C ALA A 488 12.30 17.64 27.25
N GLU A 489 12.59 18.50 28.22
CA GLU A 489 13.23 18.11 29.47
C GLU A 489 12.40 17.05 30.21
N GLU A 490 11.07 17.15 30.14
CA GLU A 490 10.13 16.20 30.74
C GLU A 490 10.25 14.79 30.14
N ASP A 491 10.53 14.70 28.83
CA ASP A 491 10.72 13.41 28.14
C ASP A 491 11.94 12.68 28.72
N PHE A 492 13.05 13.39 28.89
CA PHE A 492 14.28 12.84 29.49
C PHE A 492 14.12 12.56 30.99
N ALA A 493 13.43 13.43 31.73
CA ALA A 493 13.21 13.30 33.16
C ALA A 493 12.47 12.00 33.52
N SER A 494 11.57 11.53 32.63
CA SER A 494 10.85 10.27 32.79
C SER A 494 11.77 9.04 32.91
N PHE A 495 13.02 9.16 32.46
CA PHE A 495 14.01 8.09 32.45
C PHE A 495 15.16 8.29 33.44
N ALA A 496 15.12 9.29 34.32
CA ALA A 496 16.21 9.59 35.25
C ALA A 496 16.67 8.39 36.13
N PRO A 497 15.78 7.54 36.69
CA PRO A 497 16.19 6.35 37.41
C PRO A 497 16.98 5.38 36.52
N GLN A 498 16.55 5.28 35.26
CA GLN A 498 17.13 4.37 34.30
C GLN A 498 18.54 4.79 33.91
N LEU A 499 18.65 6.07 33.52
CA LEU A 499 19.89 6.70 33.17
C LEU A 499 20.93 6.57 34.28
N LYS A 500 20.58 6.88 35.52
CA LYS A 500 21.49 6.81 36.67
C LYS A 500 22.13 5.42 36.84
N THR A 501 21.36 4.36 36.60
CA THR A 501 21.88 2.99 36.75
C THR A 501 22.71 2.59 35.55
N ALA A 502 22.30 2.97 34.34
CA ALA A 502 23.07 2.68 33.13
C ALA A 502 24.42 3.41 33.13
N GLN A 503 24.48 4.65 33.61
CA GLN A 503 25.72 5.42 33.79
C GLN A 503 26.63 4.88 34.92
N ALA A 504 26.07 4.15 35.88
CA ALA A 504 26.86 3.54 36.96
C ALA A 504 27.44 2.17 36.54
N ASP A 505 27.07 1.65 35.39
CA ASP A 505 27.55 0.37 34.86
C ASP A 505 28.82 0.57 34.03
N GLN A 506 29.97 0.21 34.61
CA GLN A 506 31.29 0.36 34.00
C GLN A 506 31.44 -0.39 32.67
N ASN A 507 30.63 -1.44 32.44
CA ASN A 507 30.63 -2.16 31.18
C ASN A 507 30.13 -1.29 30.01
N CYS A 508 29.46 -0.17 30.29
CA CYS A 508 28.95 0.76 29.29
C CYS A 508 29.86 1.99 29.08
N ASP A 509 30.99 2.09 29.79
CA ASP A 509 31.86 3.28 29.76
C ASP A 509 32.41 3.59 28.36
N PHE A 510 32.54 2.58 27.50
CA PHE A 510 32.98 2.73 26.11
C PHE A 510 32.04 3.61 25.25
N LEU A 511 30.81 3.86 25.70
CA LEU A 511 29.84 4.70 25.00
C LEU A 511 30.06 6.20 25.25
N ASN A 512 30.78 6.56 26.32
CA ASN A 512 30.96 7.94 26.71
C ASN A 512 31.88 8.67 25.72
N GLY A 513 31.41 9.81 25.19
CA GLY A 513 32.19 10.65 24.26
C GLY A 513 32.28 10.12 22.83
N LEU A 514 31.52 9.06 22.48
CA LEU A 514 31.42 8.58 21.11
C LEU A 514 30.75 9.60 20.18
N SER A 515 31.14 9.56 18.91
CA SER A 515 30.53 10.39 17.88
C SER A 515 29.10 9.93 17.53
N PRO A 516 28.31 10.76 16.84
CA PRO A 516 27.05 10.35 16.22
C PRO A 516 27.08 9.03 15.45
N GLU A 517 28.14 8.83 14.66
CA GLU A 517 28.33 7.65 13.83
C GLU A 517 28.62 6.39 14.68
N ASP A 518 29.40 6.53 15.75
CA ASP A 518 29.76 5.41 16.64
C ASP A 518 28.61 5.02 17.61
N LEU A 519 27.70 5.96 17.89
CA LEU A 519 26.47 5.71 18.63
C LEU A 519 25.34 5.15 17.74
N ALA A 520 25.48 5.26 16.42
CA ALA A 520 24.47 4.79 15.48
C ALA A 520 24.29 3.27 15.60
N PHE A 521 23.05 2.85 15.81
CA PHE A 521 22.67 1.46 15.72
C PHE A 521 22.93 0.92 14.31
N GLN A 522 23.31 -0.35 14.23
CA GLN A 522 23.46 -1.07 12.97
C GLN A 522 22.26 -2.01 12.77
N PRO A 523 21.83 -2.23 11.52
CA PRO A 523 20.77 -3.19 11.25
C PRO A 523 21.19 -4.58 11.70
N VAL A 524 20.26 -5.29 12.33
CA VAL A 524 20.38 -6.68 12.74
C VAL A 524 19.72 -7.55 11.68
N GLU A 525 20.42 -8.60 11.25
CA GLU A 525 19.87 -9.57 10.31
C GLU A 525 18.73 -10.35 10.96
N VAL A 526 17.57 -10.36 10.30
CA VAL A 526 16.37 -11.05 10.75
C VAL A 526 15.80 -11.80 9.56
N ASP A 527 15.43 -13.06 9.77
CA ASP A 527 14.77 -13.85 8.74
C ASP A 527 13.36 -13.28 8.46
N LEU A 528 13.17 -12.84 7.22
CA LEU A 528 11.90 -12.34 6.68
C LEU A 528 11.23 -13.36 5.75
N SER A 529 11.68 -14.62 5.75
CA SER A 529 11.03 -15.69 5.01
C SER A 529 9.58 -15.88 5.47
N TYR A 530 8.68 -15.93 4.49
CA TYR A 530 7.24 -15.96 4.76
C TYR A 530 6.49 -16.59 3.59
N ASP A 531 5.67 -17.60 3.88
CA ASP A 531 4.72 -18.15 2.92
C ASP A 531 3.30 -17.68 3.25
N PRO A 532 2.74 -16.72 2.50
CA PRO A 532 1.38 -16.23 2.74
C PRO A 532 0.31 -17.33 2.60
N GLN A 533 0.59 -18.42 1.87
CA GLN A 533 -0.37 -19.52 1.70
C GLN A 533 -0.42 -20.43 2.94
N ALA A 534 0.72 -20.66 3.60
CA ALA A 534 0.75 -21.40 4.87
C ALA A 534 0.01 -20.65 6.01
N HIS A 535 -0.04 -19.32 5.91
CA HIS A 535 -0.70 -18.43 6.88
C HIS A 535 -2.10 -17.96 6.44
N TRP A 536 -2.64 -18.51 5.35
CA TRP A 536 -3.98 -18.21 4.85
C TRP A 536 -5.12 -18.49 5.85
N PRO A 537 -5.08 -19.55 6.69
CA PRO A 537 -6.14 -19.82 7.66
C PRO A 537 -6.40 -18.70 8.68
N ALA A 538 -5.48 -17.74 8.84
CA ALA A 538 -5.73 -16.57 9.69
C ALA A 538 -6.70 -15.57 9.03
N VAL A 539 -6.90 -15.66 7.72
CA VAL A 539 -7.76 -14.76 6.92
C VAL A 539 -9.11 -15.42 6.56
N GLU A 540 -9.22 -16.75 6.54
CA GLU A 540 -10.48 -17.50 6.38
C GLU A 540 -11.29 -17.54 7.67
#